data_AF-A0A4Q3VP68-F1
#
_entry.id   AF-A0A4Q3VP68-F1
#
_cell.length_a   1.000
_cell.length_b   1.000
_cell.length_c   1.000
_cell.angle_alpha   90.00
_cell.angle_beta   90.00
_cell.angle_gamma   90.00
#
_symmetry.space_group_name_H-M   'P 1'
#
loop_
_entity.id
_entity.type
_entity.pdbx_description
1 polymer ?
#
loop_
_entity_poly.entity_id
_entity_poly.type
_entity_poly.pdbx_seq_one_letter_code
_entity_poly.pdbx_strand_id
1 'polypeptide(L)' 'GMKLKSGTISRVKSFSGYHTSKDGKQYIVCFIVNNFNGSSSSLVQKMYKVLDVLK' A
#
# COMPACT_ATOMS: atom_id res chain seq x y z
N GLY A 1 2.38 12.53 6.14
CA GLY A 1 1.75 12.31 4.82
C GLY A 1 2.43 11.16 4.07
N MET A 2 1.69 10.44 3.22
CA MET A 2 2.21 9.30 2.43
C MET A 2 2.56 9.71 0.99
N LYS A 3 3.74 9.30 0.52
CA LYS A 3 4.20 9.40 -0.86
C LYS A 3 4.58 7.99 -1.35
N LEU A 4 3.61 7.27 -1.90
CA LEU A 4 3.77 5.87 -2.33
C LEU A 4 3.59 5.76 -3.85
N LYS A 5 4.47 4.97 -4.48
CA LYS A 5 4.32 4.52 -5.86
C LYS A 5 3.63 3.16 -5.87
N SER A 6 2.63 3.01 -6.74
CA SER A 6 1.98 1.72 -6.96
C SER A 6 2.67 0.93 -8.07
N GLY A 7 2.70 -0.39 -7.89
CA GLY A 7 3.14 -1.39 -8.87
C GLY A 7 2.05 -2.46 -9.06
N THR A 8 1.91 -2.95 -10.30
CA THR A 8 0.95 -4.00 -10.64
C THR A 8 1.55 -4.92 -11.69
N ILE A 9 1.54 -6.21 -11.42
CA ILE A 9 1.78 -7.28 -12.41
C ILE A 9 0.69 -8.35 -12.21
N SER A 10 0.67 -9.39 -13.05
CA SER A 10 -0.34 -10.45 -12.92
C SER A 10 -0.39 -11.01 -11.50
N ARG A 11 -1.56 -10.89 -10.85
CA ARG A 11 -1.82 -11.36 -9.48
C ARG A 11 -0.90 -10.77 -8.40
N VAL A 12 -0.32 -9.58 -8.64
CA VAL A 12 0.46 -8.84 -7.64
C VAL A 12 0.06 -7.37 -7.63
N LYS A 13 -0.13 -6.81 -6.43
CA LYS A 13 -0.27 -5.37 -6.22
C LYS A 13 0.71 -4.92 -5.15
N SER A 14 1.37 -3.80 -5.40
CA SER A 14 2.30 -3.20 -4.45
C SER A 14 2.11 -1.69 -4.28
N PHE A 15 2.49 -1.20 -3.11
CA PHE A 15 2.72 0.21 -2.80
C PHE A 15 4.04 0.33 -2.05
N SER A 16 4.94 1.18 -2.55
CA SER A 16 6.25 1.40 -1.93
C SER A 16 6.60 2.88 -1.93
N GLY A 17 7.26 3.37 -0.88
CA GLY A 17 7.71 4.75 -0.80
C GLY A 17 7.87 5.25 0.63
N TYR A 18 7.64 6.54 0.82
CA TYR A 18 7.88 7.21 2.09
C TYR A 18 6.57 7.56 2.79
N HIS A 19 6.57 7.44 4.10
CA HIS A 19 5.46 7.85 4.96
C HIS A 19 5.99 8.67 6.13
N THR A 20 5.35 9.79 6.40
CA THR A 20 5.55 10.56 7.63
C THR A 20 4.30 10.41 8.50
N SER A 21 4.47 9.88 9.71
CA SER A 21 3.41 9.76 10.74
C SER A 21 2.94 11.14 11.21
N LYS A 22 1.79 11.19 11.88
CA LYS A 22 1.28 12.38 12.58
C LYS A 22 2.28 12.94 13.60
N ASP A 23 3.03 12.07 14.27
CA ASP A 23 4.11 12.43 15.20
C ASP A 23 5.41 12.88 14.50
N GLY A 24 5.40 13.02 13.16
CA GLY A 24 6.56 13.48 12.39
C GLY A 24 7.61 12.40 12.10
N LYS A 25 7.46 11.19 12.64
CA LYS A 25 8.38 10.08 12.36
C LYS A 25 8.30 9.64 10.90
N GLN A 26 9.47 9.46 10.29
CA GLN A 26 9.60 9.06 8.90
C GLN A 26 9.79 7.54 8.78
N TYR A 27 9.14 6.94 7.78
CA TYR A 27 9.14 5.52 7.50
C TYR A 27 9.37 5.29 6.01
N ILE A 28 10.10 4.22 5.71
CA ILE A 28 10.13 3.62 4.39
C ILE A 28 9.15 2.45 4.44
N VAL A 29 8.17 2.46 3.55
CA VAL A 29 7.09 1.47 3.51
C VAL A 29 7.18 0.68 2.23
N CYS A 30 7.02 -0.63 2.33
CA CYS A 30 6.82 -1.53 1.21
C CYS A 30 5.68 -2.48 1.55
N PHE A 31 4.57 -2.37 0.81
CA PHE A 31 3.39 -3.22 0.99
C PHE A 31 3.13 -3.97 -0.31
N ILE A 32 3.37 -5.28 -0.30
CA ILE A 32 3.25 -6.14 -1.47
C ILE A 32 2.29 -7.29 -1.14
N VAL A 33 1.29 -7.49 -1.98
CA VAL A 33 0.43 -8.67 -1.92
C VAL A 33 0.65 -9.49 -3.18
N ASN A 34 1.14 -10.72 -2.98
CA ASN A 34 1.47 -11.66 -4.05
C ASN A 34 0.38 -12.72 -4.21
N ASN A 35 0.28 -13.25 -5.42
CA ASN A 35 -0.58 -14.37 -5.79
C ASN A 35 -2.07 -14.18 -5.39
N PHE A 36 -2.57 -12.94 -5.34
CA PHE A 36 -3.93 -12.69 -4.89
C PHE A 36 -4.96 -13.33 -5.82
N ASN A 37 -6.12 -13.63 -5.26
CA ASN A 37 -7.28 -14.14 -5.99
C ASN A 37 -8.38 -13.07 -6.08
N GLY A 38 -9.15 -13.11 -7.16
CA GLY A 38 -10.24 -12.17 -7.41
C GLY A 38 -9.80 -10.88 -8.09
N SER A 39 -10.61 -9.83 -7.97
CA SER A 39 -10.39 -8.58 -8.70
C SER A 39 -9.32 -7.69 -8.05
N SER A 40 -8.47 -7.09 -8.89
CA SER A 40 -7.47 -6.11 -8.45
C SER A 40 -8.09 -4.92 -7.71
N SER A 41 -9.30 -4.51 -8.12
CA SER A 41 -10.01 -3.40 -7.46
C SER A 41 -10.40 -3.75 -6.02
N SER A 42 -10.93 -4.94 -5.77
CA SER A 42 -11.26 -5.40 -4.42
C SER A 42 -10.02 -5.46 -3.52
N LEU A 43 -8.91 -5.97 -4.05
CA LEU A 43 -7.64 -5.98 -3.34
C LEU A 43 -7.18 -4.56 -2.98
N VAL A 44 -7.18 -3.65 -3.95
CA VAL A 44 -6.75 -2.25 -3.75
C VAL A 44 -7.58 -1.57 -2.67
N GLN A 45 -8.91 -1.78 -2.65
CA GLN A 45 -9.78 -1.25 -1.60
C GLN A 45 -9.40 -1.79 -0.20
N LYS A 46 -9.10 -3.09 -0.09
CA LYS A 46 -8.64 -3.68 1.18
C LYS A 46 -7.27 -3.13 1.60
N MET A 47 -6.36 -2.95 0.65
CA MET A 47 -5.04 -2.36 0.92
C MET A 47 -5.17 -0.91 1.40
N TYR A 48 -6.06 -0.11 0.80
CA TYR A 48 -6.31 1.26 1.25
C TYR A 48 -6.83 1.34 2.68
N LYS A 49 -7.68 0.40 3.12
CA LYS A 49 -8.12 0.34 4.52
C LYS A 49 -6.94 0.18 5.49
N VAL A 50 -5.96 -0.67 5.15
CA VAL A 50 -4.74 -0.82 5.97
C VAL A 50 -3.89 0.44 5.95
N LEU A 51 -3.69 1.03 4.78
CA LEU A 51 -2.92 2.28 4.65
C LEU A 51 -3.58 3.45 5.38
N ASP A 52 -4.91 3.46 5.50
CA ASP A 52 -5.64 4.50 6.22
C ASP A 52 -5.40 4.47 7.74
N VAL A 53 -5.30 3.28 8.33
CA VAL A 53 -4.91 3.10 9.74
C VAL A 53 -3.51 3.66 10.02
N LEU A 54 -2.64 3.64 9.00
CA LEU A 54 -1.27 4.13 9.10
C LEU A 54 -1.13 5.62 8.81
N LYS A 55 -2.20 6.36 8.48
CA LYS A 55 -2.13 7.80 8.17
C LYS A 55 -1.91 8.69 9.39
#